data_AF-A0A554NAK9-F1
#
_entry.id   AF-A0A554NAK9-F1
#
_cell.length_a   1.000
_cell.length_b   1.000
_cell.length_c   1.000
_cell.angle_alpha   90.00
_cell.angle_beta   90.00
_cell.angle_gamma   90.00
#
_symmetry.space_group_name_H-M   'P 1'
#
loop_
_entity.id
_entity.type
_entity.pdbx_description
1 polymer ?
#
loop_
_entity_poly.entity_id
_entity_poly.type
_entity_poly.pdbx_seq_one_letter_code
_entity_poly.pdbx_strand_id
1 'polypeptide(L)'
;MIGPSGVGIRSDPPAGPSPSEPSERAEWSGFRPPAVTPDPNEWAAGGTYTLLIELPTATTIGVGALGEHRFRAGWYAYTGSALGSGGFARVDRHRELAAGERTTRHWHIDYVLGRPDATLRDVVTSAGADVECAVAASLPAGPVDGFGASDCGCRAHLARFAGRDAALSAVRRAHDEAGG
;
A
#
# COMPACT_ATOMS: atom_id res chain seq x y z
N MET A 1 -20.80 -51.24 -54.21
CA MET A 1 -20.51 -51.55 -52.80
C MET A 1 -19.09 -51.10 -52.49
N ILE A 2 -18.99 -50.10 -51.59
CA ILE A 2 -17.94 -49.86 -50.58
C ILE A 2 -16.47 -49.90 -51.03
N GLY A 3 -15.87 -48.73 -51.24
CA GLY A 3 -14.42 -48.51 -51.21
C GLY A 3 -13.92 -48.25 -49.77
N PRO A 4 -12.62 -48.43 -49.46
CA PRO A 4 -12.11 -48.43 -48.10
C PRO A 4 -12.01 -47.02 -47.49
N SER A 5 -12.43 -46.91 -46.23
CA SER A 5 -12.29 -45.74 -45.37
C SER A 5 -10.82 -45.46 -45.04
N GLY A 6 -10.34 -44.26 -45.41
CA GLY A 6 -9.06 -43.74 -44.94
C GLY A 6 -9.15 -43.28 -43.49
N VAL A 7 -8.29 -43.82 -42.63
CA VAL A 7 -8.06 -43.33 -41.26
C VAL A 7 -7.12 -42.12 -41.35
N GLY A 8 -7.66 -40.94 -41.10
CA GLY A 8 -6.89 -39.71 -40.94
C GLY A 8 -6.33 -39.62 -39.52
N ILE A 9 -5.03 -39.78 -39.37
CA ILE A 9 -4.27 -39.42 -38.18
C ILE A 9 -4.29 -37.90 -38.01
N ARG A 10 -4.93 -37.40 -36.96
CA ARG A 10 -4.83 -36.00 -36.52
C ARG A 10 -3.64 -35.89 -35.59
N SER A 11 -2.59 -35.20 -36.03
CA SER A 11 -1.47 -34.81 -35.18
C SER A 11 -1.92 -33.72 -34.21
N ASP A 12 -1.74 -33.93 -32.91
CA ASP A 12 -1.90 -32.88 -31.90
C ASP A 12 -0.85 -31.77 -32.10
N PRO A 13 -1.21 -30.48 -31.92
CA PRO A 13 -0.24 -29.39 -31.94
C PRO A 13 0.67 -29.45 -30.70
N PRO A 14 1.93 -28.97 -30.79
CA PRO A 14 2.85 -29.01 -29.66
C PRO A 14 2.38 -28.12 -28.50
N ALA A 15 2.55 -28.62 -27.28
CA ALA A 15 2.33 -27.87 -26.05
C ALA A 15 3.11 -26.54 -26.08
N GLY A 16 2.41 -25.45 -25.80
CA GLY A 16 3.00 -24.13 -25.65
C GLY A 16 4.02 -24.09 -24.51
N PRO A 17 4.95 -23.11 -24.51
CA PRO A 17 5.98 -23.02 -23.49
C PRO A 17 5.36 -22.88 -22.10
N SER A 18 5.89 -23.68 -21.17
CA SER A 18 5.68 -23.58 -19.72
C SER A 18 5.82 -22.13 -19.24
N PRO A 19 4.99 -21.63 -18.29
CA PRO A 19 5.16 -20.31 -17.74
C PRO A 19 6.57 -20.20 -17.13
N SER A 20 7.32 -19.26 -17.65
CA SER A 20 8.66 -18.90 -17.21
C SER A 20 8.61 -18.46 -15.75
N GLU A 21 9.56 -18.92 -14.95
CA GLU A 21 9.77 -18.46 -13.59
C GLU A 21 9.86 -16.92 -13.56
N PRO A 22 9.28 -16.25 -12.54
CA PRO A 22 9.32 -14.80 -12.46
C PRO A 22 10.78 -14.33 -12.34
N SER A 23 11.24 -13.61 -13.35
CA SER A 23 12.58 -13.03 -13.40
C SER A 23 12.83 -12.14 -12.20
N GLU A 24 13.99 -12.34 -11.58
CA GLU A 24 14.54 -11.61 -10.45
C GLU A 24 14.23 -10.11 -10.51
N ARG A 25 13.38 -9.66 -9.58
CA ARG A 25 13.09 -8.24 -9.36
C ARG A 25 14.34 -7.57 -8.82
N ALA A 26 14.67 -6.44 -9.43
CA ALA A 26 15.77 -5.56 -9.09
C ALA A 26 16.00 -5.44 -7.58
N GLU A 27 17.24 -5.71 -7.17
CA GLU A 27 17.71 -5.53 -5.80
C GLU A 27 17.59 -4.05 -5.39
N TRP A 28 16.68 -3.79 -4.45
CA TRP A 28 16.32 -2.47 -3.97
C TRP A 28 17.35 -1.91 -2.99
N SER A 29 17.97 -0.77 -3.33
CA SER A 29 18.76 -0.02 -2.35
C SER A 29 17.85 0.87 -1.49
N GLY A 30 17.32 0.30 -0.40
CA GLY A 30 16.70 1.08 0.69
C GLY A 30 15.28 0.66 1.10
N PHE A 31 14.61 -0.20 0.33
CA PHE A 31 13.39 -0.90 0.76
C PHE A 31 13.81 -2.24 1.36
N ARG A 32 13.55 -2.43 2.65
CA ARG A 32 13.66 -3.75 3.26
C ARG A 32 12.33 -4.46 3.01
N PRO A 33 12.26 -5.51 2.16
CA PRO A 33 11.06 -6.32 2.08
C PRO A 33 10.66 -6.79 3.47
N PRO A 34 9.35 -6.94 3.74
CA PRO A 34 8.93 -7.47 5.02
C PRO A 34 9.66 -8.79 5.26
N ALA A 35 10.13 -9.00 6.48
CA ALA A 35 10.90 -10.20 6.83
C ALA A 35 10.11 -11.50 6.60
N VAL A 36 8.79 -11.38 6.39
CA VAL A 36 7.85 -12.42 6.01
C VAL A 36 7.08 -11.92 4.79
N THR A 37 7.05 -12.70 3.72
CA THR A 37 6.10 -12.47 2.62
C THR A 37 4.70 -12.71 3.18
N PRO A 38 3.76 -11.74 3.10
CA PRO A 38 2.40 -11.95 3.58
C PRO A 38 1.75 -13.13 2.86
N ASP A 39 0.88 -13.86 3.55
CA ASP A 39 0.12 -14.95 2.94
C ASP A 39 -0.66 -14.38 1.74
N PRO A 40 -0.59 -14.99 0.54
CA PRO A 40 -1.34 -14.52 -0.63
C PRO A 40 -2.85 -14.36 -0.37
N ASN A 41 -3.40 -15.18 0.53
CA ASN A 41 -4.80 -15.13 0.93
C ASN A 41 -5.11 -13.90 1.80
N GLU A 42 -4.17 -13.48 2.66
CA GLU A 42 -4.28 -12.23 3.43
C GLU A 42 -4.19 -11.00 2.53
N TRP A 43 -3.32 -11.02 1.51
CA TRP A 43 -3.19 -9.91 0.57
C TRP A 43 -4.47 -9.72 -0.26
N ALA A 44 -5.11 -10.81 -0.68
CA ALA A 44 -6.37 -10.81 -1.40
C ALA A 44 -7.56 -10.39 -0.53
N ALA A 45 -7.56 -10.75 0.76
CA ALA A 45 -8.61 -10.35 1.70
C ALA A 45 -8.67 -8.83 1.92
N GLY A 46 -7.51 -8.15 1.83
CA GLY A 46 -7.43 -6.72 2.13
C GLY A 46 -7.66 -6.44 3.61
N GLY A 47 -8.15 -5.25 3.93
CA GLY A 47 -8.35 -4.81 5.32
C GLY A 47 -7.77 -3.44 5.58
N THR A 48 -7.37 -3.17 6.82
CA THR A 48 -6.76 -1.90 7.23
C THR A 48 -5.25 -1.94 7.06
N TYR A 49 -4.66 -0.88 6.55
CA TYR A 49 -3.21 -0.72 6.41
C TYR A 49 -2.75 0.63 6.94
N THR A 50 -1.51 0.70 7.42
CA THR A 50 -0.83 1.95 7.75
C THR A 50 0.51 2.02 7.01
N LEU A 51 0.70 3.08 6.23
CA LEU A 51 1.94 3.39 5.51
C LEU A 51 2.87 4.22 6.41
N LEU A 52 4.11 3.76 6.62
CA LEU A 52 5.15 4.56 7.26
C LEU A 52 5.99 5.28 6.21
N ILE A 53 5.99 6.61 6.26
CA ILE A 53 6.63 7.46 5.27
C ILE A 53 7.65 8.34 5.98
N GLU A 54 8.87 8.38 5.46
CA GLU A 54 9.89 9.32 5.89
C GLU A 54 9.88 10.54 4.97
N LEU A 55 9.93 11.72 5.59
CA LEU A 55 10.17 12.98 4.92
C LEU A 55 11.40 13.64 5.57
N PRO A 56 12.58 13.65 4.91
CA PRO A 56 13.83 14.09 5.52
C PRO A 56 13.90 15.61 5.68
N THR A 57 13.13 16.36 4.89
CA THR A 57 13.14 17.83 4.88
C THR A 57 11.72 18.38 4.99
N ALA A 58 11.58 19.52 5.68
CA ALA A 58 10.27 20.16 5.80
C ALA A 58 9.88 20.80 4.46
N THR A 59 8.70 20.46 3.92
CA THR A 59 8.24 20.91 2.61
C THR A 59 6.77 21.31 2.63
N THR A 60 6.33 22.13 1.67
CA THR A 60 4.92 22.47 1.48
C THR A 60 4.36 21.59 0.37
N ILE A 61 3.20 21.00 0.59
CA ILE A 61 2.56 20.07 -0.35
C ILE A 61 1.12 20.53 -0.56
N GLY A 62 0.72 20.68 -1.82
CA GLY A 62 -0.68 20.80 -2.24
C GLY A 62 -1.36 19.44 -2.22
N VAL A 63 -2.32 19.27 -1.31
CA VAL A 63 -3.03 18.00 -1.05
C VAL A 63 -4.44 18.08 -1.61
N GLY A 64 -4.57 17.99 -2.94
CA GLY A 64 -5.87 17.97 -3.62
C GLY A 64 -6.83 19.07 -3.12
N ALA A 65 -8.04 18.66 -2.69
CA ALA A 65 -9.06 19.56 -2.17
C ALA A 65 -8.73 20.19 -0.80
N LEU A 66 -7.76 19.64 -0.05
CA LEU A 66 -7.32 20.20 1.23
C LEU A 66 -6.40 21.42 1.07
N GLY A 67 -5.90 21.69 -0.15
CA GLY A 67 -5.03 22.83 -0.43
C GLY A 67 -3.58 22.64 0.02
N GLU A 68 -2.86 23.74 0.19
CA GLU A 68 -1.43 23.76 0.54
C GLU A 68 -1.20 23.64 2.05
N HIS A 69 -0.37 22.67 2.47
CA HIS A 69 -0.02 22.45 3.87
C HIS A 69 1.48 22.31 4.08
N ARG A 70 1.99 22.82 5.20
CA ARG A 70 3.40 22.65 5.57
C ARG A 70 3.62 21.36 6.34
N PHE A 71 4.39 20.45 5.74
CA PHE A 71 4.89 19.24 6.36
C PHE A 71 6.28 19.50 6.97
N ARG A 72 6.45 19.15 8.25
CA ARG A 72 7.76 19.20 8.90
C ARG A 72 8.55 17.93 8.56
N ALA A 73 9.88 18.00 8.59
CA ALA A 73 10.70 16.79 8.52
C ALA A 73 10.32 15.80 9.64
N GLY A 74 10.39 14.51 9.35
CA GLY A 74 10.05 13.45 10.29
C GLY A 74 9.35 12.27 9.62
N TRP A 75 8.61 11.53 10.44
CA TRP A 75 7.93 10.30 10.05
C TRP A 75 6.43 10.51 10.06
N TYR A 76 5.75 9.95 9.07
CA TYR A 76 4.31 10.04 8.90
C TYR A 76 3.73 8.64 8.85
N ALA A 77 2.62 8.44 9.55
CA ALA A 77 1.84 7.22 9.49
C ALA A 77 0.47 7.54 8.90
N TYR A 78 0.18 7.00 7.73
CA TYR A 78 -1.11 7.17 7.08
C TYR A 78 -1.90 5.88 7.13
N THR A 79 -3.05 5.89 7.80
CA THR A 79 -3.94 4.75 7.92
C THR A 79 -5.05 4.82 6.87
N GLY A 80 -5.31 3.70 6.20
CA GLY A 80 -6.39 3.58 5.23
C GLY A 80 -6.89 2.14 5.14
N SER A 81 -8.00 1.95 4.47
CA SER A 81 -8.65 0.64 4.27
C SER A 81 -8.51 0.18 2.83
N ALA A 82 -8.63 -1.11 2.62
CA ALA A 82 -8.57 -1.77 1.32
C ALA A 82 -9.53 -2.98 1.32
N LEU A 83 -10.81 -2.72 1.62
CA LEU A 83 -11.85 -3.74 1.81
C LEU A 83 -12.57 -4.16 0.52
N GLY A 84 -12.17 -3.60 -0.62
CA GLY A 84 -12.72 -3.98 -1.93
C GLY A 84 -12.13 -5.30 -2.44
N SER A 85 -12.69 -5.82 -3.53
CA SER A 85 -12.28 -7.10 -4.14
C SER A 85 -10.83 -7.17 -4.62
N GLY A 86 -10.10 -6.05 -4.63
CA GLY A 86 -8.68 -5.98 -4.96
C GLY A 86 -7.75 -6.18 -3.75
N GLY A 87 -8.29 -6.36 -2.54
CA GLY A 87 -7.52 -6.51 -1.31
C GLY A 87 -6.50 -5.39 -1.12
N PHE A 88 -5.29 -5.74 -0.67
CA PHE A 88 -4.20 -4.80 -0.48
C PHE A 88 -3.49 -4.36 -1.78
N ALA A 89 -4.03 -4.62 -2.98
CA ALA A 89 -3.51 -4.01 -4.22
C ALA A 89 -3.50 -2.47 -4.17
N ARG A 90 -4.31 -1.85 -3.29
CA ARG A 90 -4.23 -0.42 -2.96
C ARG A 90 -2.85 -0.03 -2.41
N VAL A 91 -2.24 -0.88 -1.58
CA VAL A 91 -0.88 -0.68 -1.05
C VAL A 91 0.16 -0.77 -2.16
N ASP A 92 0.02 -1.71 -3.09
CA ASP A 92 0.93 -1.83 -4.24
C ASP A 92 0.87 -0.58 -5.12
N ARG A 93 -0.33 -0.04 -5.35
CA ARG A 93 -0.51 1.28 -5.98
C ARG A 93 0.32 2.36 -5.29
N HIS A 94 0.30 2.42 -3.96
CA HIS A 94 1.05 3.41 -3.19
C HIS A 94 2.56 3.23 -3.35
N ARG A 95 3.04 1.97 -3.41
CA ARG A 95 4.44 1.65 -3.67
C ARG A 95 4.90 2.12 -5.04
N GLU A 96 4.13 1.85 -6.10
CA GLU A 96 4.42 2.33 -7.46
C GLU A 96 4.53 3.86 -7.52
N LEU A 97 3.65 4.56 -6.80
CA LEU A 97 3.69 6.01 -6.74
C LEU A 97 4.93 6.53 -6.02
N ALA A 98 5.29 5.91 -4.89
CA ALA A 98 6.49 6.24 -4.11
C ALA A 98 7.78 5.95 -4.89
N ALA A 99 7.76 4.95 -5.78
CA ALA A 99 8.86 4.61 -6.67
C ALA A 99 8.94 5.52 -7.92
N GLY A 100 7.95 6.37 -8.16
CA GLY A 100 7.86 7.19 -9.36
C GLY A 100 7.46 6.41 -10.63
N GLU A 101 7.09 5.14 -10.49
CA GLU A 101 6.57 4.29 -11.58
C GLU A 101 5.16 4.70 -12.00
N ARG A 102 4.47 5.44 -11.10
CA ARG A 102 3.13 5.97 -11.33
C ARG A 102 3.06 7.43 -10.92
N THR A 103 2.27 8.22 -11.64
CA THR A 103 2.10 9.66 -11.38
C THR A 103 0.67 10.05 -11.00
N THR A 104 -0.32 9.21 -11.28
CA THR A 104 -1.73 9.50 -11.01
C THR A 104 -2.04 9.50 -9.51
N ARG A 105 -2.61 10.60 -9.00
CA ARG A 105 -2.95 10.80 -7.58
C ARG A 105 -4.45 10.69 -7.37
N HIS A 106 -4.89 9.79 -6.50
CA HIS A 106 -6.30 9.56 -6.17
C HIS A 106 -6.61 9.82 -4.69
N TRP A 107 -5.69 9.47 -3.78
CA TRP A 107 -5.87 9.70 -2.34
C TRP A 107 -4.97 10.82 -1.85
N HIS A 108 -5.31 11.43 -0.70
CA HIS A 108 -4.49 12.51 -0.12
C HIS A 108 -3.03 12.08 0.08
N ILE A 109 -2.80 10.83 0.48
CA ILE A 109 -1.44 10.29 0.67
C ILE A 109 -0.63 10.22 -0.63
N ASP A 110 -1.27 10.13 -1.79
CA ASP A 110 -0.61 10.11 -3.10
C ASP A 110 0.14 11.42 -3.39
N TYR A 111 -0.34 12.55 -2.85
CA TYR A 111 0.34 13.84 -2.99
C TYR A 111 1.65 13.89 -2.19
N VAL A 112 1.69 13.18 -1.06
CA VAL A 112 2.90 13.04 -0.24
C VAL A 112 3.84 12.01 -0.87
N LEU A 113 3.34 10.84 -1.26
CA LEU A 113 4.15 9.76 -1.84
C LEU A 113 4.74 10.12 -3.21
N GLY A 114 4.05 10.92 -4.02
CA GLY A 114 4.54 11.36 -5.33
C GLY A 114 5.62 12.45 -5.27
N ARG A 115 6.14 12.75 -4.07
CA ARG A 115 7.25 13.67 -3.87
C ARG A 115 8.59 12.94 -4.00
N PRO A 116 9.60 13.51 -4.67
CA PRO A 116 10.92 12.89 -4.81
C PRO A 116 11.68 12.75 -3.48
N ASP A 117 11.33 13.54 -2.47
CA ASP A 117 11.94 13.50 -1.14
C ASP A 117 11.14 12.66 -0.13
N ALA A 118 9.96 12.15 -0.48
CA ALA A 118 9.22 11.23 0.38
C ALA A 118 9.67 9.78 0.12
N THR A 119 9.81 8.97 1.16
CA THR A 119 10.11 7.54 1.01
C THR A 119 9.14 6.70 1.80
N LEU A 120 8.47 5.75 1.13
CA LEU A 120 7.69 4.71 1.80
C LEU A 120 8.64 3.67 2.40
N ARG A 121 8.64 3.57 3.73
CA ARG A 121 9.62 2.80 4.50
C ARG A 121 9.08 1.48 5.04
N ASP A 122 7.79 1.41 5.37
CA ASP A 122 7.16 0.22 5.92
C ASP A 122 5.64 0.24 5.69
N VAL A 123 5.00 -0.93 5.82
CA VAL A 123 3.54 -1.09 5.80
C VAL A 123 3.15 -2.07 6.90
N VAL A 124 2.21 -1.66 7.75
CA VAL A 124 1.57 -2.53 8.75
C VAL A 124 0.13 -2.77 8.32
N THR A 125 -0.36 -4.00 8.44
CA THR A 125 -1.69 -4.40 7.96
C THR A 125 -2.44 -5.20 9.01
N SER A 126 -3.76 -5.03 9.07
CA SER A 126 -4.70 -5.93 9.74
C SER A 126 -5.59 -6.54 8.66
N ALA A 127 -5.28 -7.78 8.26
CA ALA A 127 -5.97 -8.47 7.17
C ALA A 127 -7.41 -8.80 7.57
N GLY A 128 -8.36 -8.60 6.65
CA GLY A 128 -9.79 -8.82 6.85
C GLY A 128 -10.48 -7.85 7.83
N ALA A 129 -9.74 -6.95 8.47
CA ALA A 129 -10.25 -6.08 9.52
C ALA A 129 -10.57 -4.67 9.01
N ASP A 130 -11.80 -4.21 9.26
CA ASP A 130 -12.24 -2.83 9.06
C ASP A 130 -12.09 -2.04 10.37
N VAL A 131 -10.86 -1.62 10.65
CA VAL A 131 -10.46 -0.98 11.91
C VAL A 131 -9.72 0.34 11.68
N GLU A 132 -9.89 0.93 10.49
CA GLU A 132 -9.20 2.15 10.04
C GLU A 132 -9.31 3.30 11.05
N CYS A 133 -10.53 3.62 11.47
CA CYS A 133 -10.78 4.70 12.42
C CYS A 133 -10.21 4.40 13.82
N ALA A 134 -10.27 3.14 14.27
CA ALA A 134 -9.73 2.74 15.57
C ALA A 134 -8.19 2.86 15.58
N VAL A 135 -7.53 2.40 14.52
CA VAL A 135 -6.07 2.56 14.35
C VAL A 135 -5.70 4.04 14.28
N ALA A 136 -6.40 4.84 13.47
CA ALA A 136 -6.11 6.27 13.32
C ALA A 136 -6.28 7.04 14.64
N ALA A 137 -7.33 6.74 15.42
CA ALA A 137 -7.61 7.37 16.70
C ALA A 137 -6.56 7.05 17.78
N SER A 138 -5.89 5.90 17.68
CA SER A 138 -4.82 5.48 18.60
C SER A 138 -3.46 6.13 18.30
N LEU A 139 -3.35 6.90 17.21
CA LEU A 139 -2.15 7.60 16.78
C LEU A 139 -2.26 9.10 17.05
N PRO A 140 -1.13 9.82 17.24
CA PRO A 140 -1.16 11.27 17.39
C PRO A 140 -1.67 11.93 16.11
N ALA A 141 -2.52 12.96 16.24
CA ALA A 141 -3.00 13.69 15.07
C ALA A 141 -1.86 14.33 14.27
N GLY A 142 -1.93 14.20 12.94
CA GLY A 142 -1.02 14.82 12.00
C GLY A 142 -1.31 16.31 11.77
N PRO A 143 -0.49 16.96 10.92
CA PRO A 143 -0.54 18.41 10.74
C PRO A 143 -1.69 18.91 9.84
N VAL A 144 -2.47 18.01 9.24
CA VAL A 144 -3.50 18.35 8.24
C VAL A 144 -4.84 17.77 8.67
N ASP A 145 -5.77 18.64 9.05
CA ASP A 145 -7.14 18.26 9.39
C ASP A 145 -7.88 17.75 8.12
N GLY A 146 -8.72 16.73 8.29
CA GLY A 146 -9.45 16.05 7.21
C GLY A 146 -8.60 15.10 6.36
N PHE A 147 -7.30 14.94 6.63
CA PHE A 147 -6.43 14.11 5.80
C PHE A 147 -6.83 12.64 5.87
N GLY A 148 -7.42 12.14 4.80
CA GLY A 148 -7.84 10.74 4.69
C GLY A 148 -9.11 10.40 5.47
N ALA A 149 -9.80 11.40 6.01
CA ALA A 149 -11.01 11.27 6.82
C ALA A 149 -12.22 11.88 6.11
N SER A 150 -12.33 11.70 4.78
CA SER A 150 -13.38 12.35 3.98
C SER A 150 -14.77 11.75 4.18
N ASP A 151 -14.85 10.50 4.64
CA ASP A 151 -16.05 9.70 4.85
C ASP A 151 -16.31 9.37 6.33
N CYS A 152 -15.52 9.94 7.24
CA CYS A 152 -15.66 9.74 8.68
C CYS A 152 -15.49 11.05 9.47
N GLY A 153 -15.79 11.01 10.77
CA GLY A 153 -15.65 12.17 11.67
C GLY A 153 -14.26 12.33 12.28
N CYS A 154 -13.27 11.54 11.85
CA CYS A 154 -11.93 11.61 12.40
C CYS A 154 -11.25 12.93 12.05
N ARG A 155 -10.41 13.42 12.96
CA ARG A 155 -9.64 14.65 12.70
C ARG A 155 -8.72 14.48 11.50
N ALA A 156 -8.00 13.37 11.43
CA ALA A 156 -7.14 12.97 10.32
C ALA A 156 -6.79 11.48 10.48
N HIS A 157 -6.58 10.78 9.37
CA HIS A 157 -5.95 9.46 9.33
C HIS A 157 -4.46 9.54 9.03
N LEU A 158 -3.89 10.74 9.11
CA LEU A 158 -2.46 11.00 9.05
C LEU A 158 -1.97 11.36 10.45
N ALA A 159 -0.91 10.69 10.89
CA ALA A 159 -0.18 10.96 12.11
C ALA A 159 1.26 11.42 11.80
N ARG A 160 1.87 12.18 12.71
CA ARG A 160 3.29 12.60 12.61
C ARG A 160 4.09 12.19 13.85
N PHE A 161 5.30 11.72 13.60
CA PHE A 161 6.30 11.33 14.58
C PHE A 161 7.65 12.02 14.28
N ALA A 162 8.47 12.18 15.32
CA ALA A 162 9.83 12.71 15.17
C ALA A 162 10.82 11.65 14.66
N GLY A 163 10.57 10.36 14.90
CA GLY A 163 11.50 9.28 14.59
C GLY A 163 10.81 7.96 14.26
N ARG A 164 11.56 7.10 13.55
CA ARG A 164 11.12 5.82 13.02
C ARG A 164 10.56 4.88 14.08
N ASP A 165 11.31 4.64 15.15
CA ASP A 165 10.99 3.57 16.09
C ASP A 165 9.73 3.88 16.90
N ALA A 166 9.53 5.16 17.25
CA ALA A 166 8.29 5.62 17.86
C ALA A 166 7.08 5.44 16.93
N ALA A 167 7.24 5.79 15.64
CA ALA A 167 6.18 5.60 14.64
C ALA A 167 5.82 4.12 14.49
N LEU A 168 6.82 3.27 14.24
CA LEU A 168 6.59 1.85 13.99
C LEU A 168 6.00 1.14 15.21
N SER A 169 6.51 1.43 16.41
CA SER A 169 5.99 0.81 17.64
C SER A 169 4.56 1.25 17.94
N ALA A 170 4.22 2.53 17.72
CA ALA A 170 2.86 3.03 17.91
C ALA A 170 1.88 2.42 16.91
N VAL A 171 2.27 2.33 15.62
CA VAL A 171 1.44 1.75 14.57
C VAL A 171 1.20 0.27 14.82
N ARG A 172 2.22 -0.52 15.15
CA ARG A 172 2.05 -1.95 15.46
C ARG A 172 1.08 -2.16 16.61
N ARG A 173 1.31 -1.46 17.72
CA ARG A 173 0.42 -1.52 18.89
C ARG A 173 -1.02 -1.13 18.54
N ALA A 174 -1.22 -0.08 17.74
CA ALA A 174 -2.56 0.33 17.31
C ALA A 174 -3.27 -0.74 16.47
N HIS A 175 -2.55 -1.41 15.57
CA HIS A 175 -3.09 -2.53 14.78
C HIS A 175 -3.40 -3.75 15.64
N ASP A 176 -2.52 -4.10 16.58
CA ASP A 176 -2.70 -5.23 17.49
C ASP A 176 -3.91 -5.01 18.43
N GLU A 177 -4.06 -3.80 18.97
CA GLU A 177 -5.17 -3.43 19.85
C GLU A 177 -6.52 -3.38 19.11
N ALA A 178 -6.53 -2.94 17.84
CA ALA A 178 -7.76 -2.76 17.09
C ALA A 178 -8.23 -4.02 16.35
N GLY A 179 -7.31 -4.90 15.95
CA GLY A 179 -7.61 -6.12 15.19
C GLY A 179 -7.85 -7.37 16.03
N GLY A 180 -7.86 -7.24 17.37
CA GLY A 180 -8.04 -8.35 18.32
C GLY A 180 -9.40 -9.05 18.26
#